data_AF-A0A3M6Y0W8-F1
#
_entry.id   AF-A0A3M6Y0W8-F1
#
_cell.length_a   1.000
_cell.length_b   1.000
_cell.length_c   1.000
_cell.angle_alpha   90.00
_cell.angle_beta   90.00
_cell.angle_gamma   90.00
#
_symmetry.space_group_name_H-M   'P 1'
#
loop_
_entity.id
_entity.type
_entity.pdbx_description
1 polymer ?
#
loop_
_entity_poly.entity_id
_entity_poly.type
_entity_poly.pdbx_seq_one_letter_code
_entity_poly.pdbx_strand_id
1 'polypeptide(L)'
;MLKQHLFRYQGYIGAYLVVAGCDPTGAHLFTVHAHGSTDKLPYVTMGSGSLAAMSVFETQWQKNLSRDDAVNLCANAIQAGIFNDLGSGSNVDVCVITPEKTQMLRNYITPNVREKKMRDYKFPRGTTAVLNEKIIKKEDISKYVTVHDIGETGEKGVGERMEVDQ
;
A
#
# COMPACT_ATOMS: atom_id res chain seq x y z
N MET A 1 -19.11 -1.45 14.00
CA MET A 1 -17.89 -1.47 14.85
C MET A 1 -16.99 -0.27 14.58
N LEU A 2 -16.47 -0.06 13.37
CA LEU A 2 -15.56 1.07 13.05
C LEU A 2 -16.11 2.46 13.42
N LYS A 3 -17.28 2.84 12.88
CA LYS A 3 -17.87 4.16 13.12
C LYS A 3 -18.11 4.48 14.60
N GLN A 4 -18.53 3.49 15.38
CA GLN A 4 -18.78 3.65 16.82
C GLN A 4 -17.47 3.84 17.58
N HIS A 5 -16.42 3.11 17.20
CA HIS A 5 -15.09 3.30 17.78
C HIS A 5 -14.60 4.72 17.49
N LEU A 6 -14.55 5.14 16.22
CA LEU A 6 -14.07 6.45 15.83
C LEU A 6 -14.89 7.61 16.44
N PHE A 7 -16.21 7.47 16.49
CA PHE A 7 -17.09 8.45 17.13
C PHE A 7 -16.80 8.62 18.63
N ARG A 8 -16.51 7.53 19.36
CA ARG A 8 -16.13 7.62 20.79
C ARG A 8 -14.88 8.46 21.01
N TYR A 9 -13.96 8.46 20.06
CA TYR A 9 -12.75 9.26 20.10
C TYR A 9 -12.90 10.63 19.44
N GLN A 10 -14.11 11.07 19.04
CA GLN A 10 -14.40 12.43 18.57
C GLN A 10 -13.41 12.98 17.52
N GLY A 11 -12.90 12.12 16.62
CA GLY A 11 -11.93 12.51 15.59
C GLY A 11 -10.45 12.55 16.01
N TYR A 12 -10.11 12.30 17.28
CA TYR A 12 -8.72 12.20 17.74
C TYR A 12 -7.96 11.01 17.13
N ILE A 13 -8.68 9.96 16.74
CA ILE A 13 -8.14 8.92 15.87
C ILE A 13 -8.36 9.36 14.43
N GLY A 14 -7.32 9.92 13.80
CA GLY A 14 -7.33 10.43 12.43
C GLY A 14 -7.36 9.35 11.35
N ALA A 15 -8.32 8.41 11.43
CA ALA A 15 -8.48 7.33 10.46
C ALA A 15 -9.56 7.69 9.43
N TYR A 16 -9.19 7.65 8.15
CA TYR A 16 -10.06 7.88 7.01
C TYR A 16 -10.02 6.65 6.12
N LEU A 17 -11.12 5.90 6.09
CA LEU A 17 -11.13 4.53 5.55
C LEU A 17 -12.11 4.42 4.38
N VAL A 18 -11.69 3.72 3.33
CA VAL A 18 -12.58 3.11 2.35
C VAL A 18 -12.73 1.64 2.74
N VAL A 19 -13.98 1.20 2.91
CA VAL A 19 -14.33 -0.17 3.28
C VAL A 19 -15.13 -0.77 2.15
N ALA A 20 -14.54 -1.76 1.48
CA ALA A 20 -15.18 -2.50 0.40
C ALA A 20 -15.21 -3.99 0.74
N GLY A 21 -16.24 -4.70 0.29
CA GLY A 21 -16.36 -6.13 0.50
C GLY A 21 -17.59 -6.72 -0.17
N CYS A 22 -17.63 -8.04 -0.24
CA CYS A 22 -18.82 -8.77 -0.66
C CYS A 22 -19.27 -9.69 0.47
N ASP A 23 -20.57 -9.76 0.70
CA ASP A 23 -21.20 -10.69 1.62
C ASP A 23 -22.42 -11.36 0.93
N PRO A 24 -23.16 -12.28 1.58
CA PRO A 24 -24.32 -12.93 0.98
C PRO A 24 -25.45 -11.99 0.53
N THR A 25 -25.45 -10.73 0.98
CA THR A 25 -26.42 -9.70 0.55
C THR A 25 -25.97 -8.93 -0.68
N GLY A 26 -24.69 -9.02 -1.05
CA GLY A 26 -24.12 -8.42 -2.24
C GLY A 26 -22.79 -7.71 -2.00
N ALA A 27 -22.40 -6.87 -2.97
CA ALA A 27 -21.21 -6.04 -2.90
C ALA A 27 -21.52 -4.71 -2.18
N HIS A 28 -20.59 -4.27 -1.35
CA HIS A 28 -20.72 -3.05 -0.56
C HIS A 28 -19.47 -2.19 -0.64
N LEU A 29 -19.69 -0.88 -0.67
CA LEU A 29 -18.65 0.15 -0.66
C LEU A 29 -19.08 1.26 0.29
N PHE A 30 -18.23 1.55 1.27
CA PHE A 30 -18.46 2.57 2.29
C PHE A 30 -17.23 3.43 2.51
N THR A 31 -17.44 4.67 2.93
CA THR A 31 -16.40 5.49 3.57
C THR A 31 -16.65 5.57 5.06
N VAL A 32 -15.59 5.73 5.85
CA VAL A 32 -15.66 6.04 7.28
C VAL A 32 -14.68 7.18 7.56
N HIS A 33 -15.19 8.31 8.01
CA HIS A 33 -14.37 9.45 8.41
C HIS A 33 -13.97 9.36 9.89
N ALA A 34 -12.91 10.09 10.26
CA ALA A 34 -12.34 10.09 11.62
C ALA A 34 -13.36 10.44 12.73
N HIS A 35 -14.37 11.25 12.44
CA HIS A 35 -15.43 11.61 13.40
C HIS A 35 -16.58 10.60 13.45
N GLY A 36 -16.49 9.49 12.71
CA GLY A 36 -17.48 8.40 12.72
C GLY A 36 -18.65 8.55 11.75
N SER A 37 -18.65 9.54 10.85
CA SER A 37 -19.61 9.58 9.74
C SER A 37 -19.29 8.51 8.70
N THR A 38 -20.32 8.05 8.00
CA THR A 38 -20.22 6.96 7.03
C THR A 38 -21.13 7.23 5.84
N ASP A 39 -20.63 7.02 4.62
CA ASP A 39 -21.40 7.14 3.39
C ASP A 39 -21.41 5.82 2.61
N LYS A 40 -22.47 5.59 1.83
CA LYS A 40 -22.59 4.45 0.89
C LYS A 40 -22.82 4.99 -0.51
N LEU A 41 -21.87 4.79 -1.40
CA LEU A 41 -21.86 5.35 -2.76
C LEU A 41 -21.35 4.30 -3.76
N PRO A 42 -21.70 4.43 -5.06
CA PRO A 42 -21.22 3.50 -6.09
C PRO A 42 -19.71 3.61 -6.39
N TYR A 43 -19.10 4.77 -6.11
CA TYR A 43 -17.67 5.02 -6.16
C TYR A 43 -17.31 6.05 -5.09
N VAL A 44 -16.09 5.99 -4.57
CA VAL A 44 -15.59 6.90 -3.52
C VAL A 44 -14.10 7.15 -3.71
N THR A 45 -13.63 8.34 -3.32
CA THR A 45 -12.21 8.68 -3.28
C THR A 45 -11.89 9.32 -1.93
N MET A 46 -10.70 9.06 -1.40
CA MET A 46 -10.23 9.55 -0.10
C MET A 46 -8.75 9.93 -0.18
N GLY A 47 -8.27 10.72 0.80
CA GLY A 47 -6.88 11.20 0.86
C GLY A 47 -6.67 12.54 0.13
N SER A 48 -5.42 13.01 0.08
CA SER A 48 -5.04 14.28 -0.54
C SER A 48 -5.32 14.29 -2.06
N GLY A 49 -5.09 13.16 -2.74
CA GLY A 49 -5.35 12.99 -4.17
C GLY A 49 -6.82 12.75 -4.52
N SER A 50 -7.74 12.83 -3.55
CA SER A 50 -9.16 12.47 -3.74
C SER A 50 -9.85 13.30 -4.83
N LEU A 51 -9.54 14.59 -4.96
CA LEU A 51 -10.14 15.46 -5.98
C LEU A 51 -9.67 15.12 -7.39
N ALA A 52 -8.38 14.79 -7.57
CA ALA A 52 -7.84 14.34 -8.85
C ALA A 52 -8.41 12.98 -9.26
N ALA A 53 -8.58 12.07 -8.29
CA ALA A 53 -9.24 10.79 -8.54
C ALA A 53 -10.74 10.97 -8.84
N MET A 54 -11.42 11.89 -8.15
CA MET A 54 -12.84 12.13 -8.30
C MET A 54 -13.19 12.66 -9.70
N SER A 55 -12.35 13.54 -10.28
CA SER A 55 -12.58 14.04 -11.64
C SER A 55 -12.60 12.91 -12.68
N VAL A 56 -11.78 11.87 -12.49
CA VAL A 56 -11.78 10.67 -13.33
C VAL A 56 -13.06 9.87 -13.16
N PHE A 57 -13.49 9.62 -11.92
CA PHE A 57 -14.73 8.91 -11.65
C PHE A 57 -15.95 9.65 -12.21
N GLU A 58 -16.08 10.94 -11.96
CA GLU A 58 -17.21 11.75 -12.48
C GLU A 58 -17.27 11.79 -14.01
N THR A 59 -16.12 11.68 -14.68
CA THR A 59 -16.07 11.71 -16.16
C THR A 59 -16.35 10.35 -16.80
N GLN A 60 -15.88 9.27 -16.18
CA GLN A 60 -15.78 7.95 -16.84
C GLN A 60 -16.65 6.86 -16.20
N TRP A 61 -17.13 7.05 -14.97
CA TRP A 61 -17.91 6.03 -14.29
C TRP A 61 -19.26 5.81 -14.99
N GLN A 62 -19.65 4.54 -15.10
CA GLN A 62 -20.95 4.13 -15.62
C GLN A 62 -21.54 3.04 -14.72
N LYS A 63 -22.86 2.88 -14.76
CA LYS A 63 -23.50 1.74 -14.10
C LYS A 63 -23.12 0.45 -14.83
N ASN A 64 -23.00 -0.64 -14.07
CA ASN A 64 -22.76 -2.00 -14.59
C ASN A 64 -21.45 -2.17 -15.37
N LEU A 65 -20.35 -1.57 -14.89
CA LEU A 65 -19.02 -1.80 -15.46
C LEU A 65 -18.65 -3.29 -15.41
N SER A 66 -17.91 -3.74 -16.42
CA SER A 66 -17.23 -5.02 -16.35
C SER A 66 -16.12 -4.98 -15.29
N ARG A 67 -15.64 -6.15 -14.86
CA ARG A 67 -14.50 -6.26 -13.95
C ARG A 67 -13.30 -5.47 -14.47
N ASP A 68 -12.98 -5.64 -15.75
CA ASP A 68 -11.76 -5.07 -16.32
C ASP A 68 -11.91 -3.55 -16.52
N ASP A 69 -13.10 -3.08 -16.89
CA ASP A 69 -13.38 -1.64 -16.97
C ASP A 69 -13.31 -0.98 -15.59
N ALA A 70 -13.83 -1.64 -14.55
CA ALA A 70 -13.75 -1.14 -13.18
C ALA A 70 -12.30 -1.07 -12.67
N VAL A 71 -11.48 -2.09 -12.96
CA VAL A 71 -10.06 -2.09 -12.62
C VAL A 71 -9.32 -0.96 -13.34
N ASN A 72 -9.56 -0.79 -14.64
CA ASN A 72 -8.95 0.28 -15.43
C ASN A 72 -9.37 1.67 -14.94
N LEU A 73 -10.65 1.87 -14.63
CA LEU A 73 -11.16 3.12 -14.07
C LEU A 73 -10.48 3.47 -12.74
N CYS A 74 -10.43 2.51 -11.81
CA CYS A 74 -9.76 2.69 -10.53
C CYS A 74 -8.26 2.99 -10.70
N ALA A 75 -7.57 2.26 -11.57
CA ALA A 75 -6.15 2.49 -11.82
C ALA A 75 -5.89 3.86 -12.45
N ASN A 76 -6.75 4.32 -13.36
CA ASN A 76 -6.69 5.67 -13.94
C ASN A 76 -6.95 6.75 -12.89
N ALA A 77 -7.91 6.55 -11.99
CA ALA A 77 -8.21 7.49 -10.91
C ALA A 77 -7.01 7.64 -9.94
N ILE A 78 -6.34 6.53 -9.60
CA ILE A 78 -5.12 6.58 -8.77
C ILE A 78 -3.97 7.25 -9.52
N GLN A 79 -3.78 6.97 -10.82
CA GLN A 79 -2.77 7.66 -11.62
C GLN A 79 -3.00 9.17 -11.68
N ALA A 80 -4.26 9.62 -11.78
CA ALA A 80 -4.57 11.05 -11.70
C ALA A 80 -4.12 11.65 -10.35
N GLY A 81 -4.31 10.93 -9.23
CA GLY A 81 -3.72 11.29 -7.94
C GLY A 81 -2.19 11.35 -7.98
N ILE A 82 -1.53 10.28 -8.44
CA ILE A 82 -0.06 10.17 -8.53
C ILE A 82 0.57 11.35 -9.28
N PHE A 83 -0.02 11.78 -10.40
CA PHE A 83 0.57 12.81 -11.26
C PHE A 83 0.14 14.25 -10.93
N ASN A 84 -0.91 14.44 -10.13
CA ASN A 84 -1.46 15.79 -9.86
C ASN A 84 -1.47 16.17 -8.36
N ASP A 85 -1.30 15.22 -7.44
CA ASP A 85 -1.20 15.49 -6.00
C ASP A 85 0.20 15.14 -5.47
N LEU A 86 0.86 16.10 -4.83
CA LEU A 86 2.20 15.93 -4.27
C LEU A 86 2.24 14.96 -3.08
N GLY A 87 1.10 14.73 -2.42
CA GLY A 87 0.97 13.75 -1.34
C GLY A 87 0.84 12.30 -1.84
N SER A 88 0.66 12.11 -3.16
CA SER A 88 0.44 10.82 -3.81
C SER A 88 1.58 10.50 -4.78
N GLY A 89 1.93 9.23 -4.95
CA GLY A 89 3.04 8.87 -5.85
C GLY A 89 3.36 7.38 -5.92
N SER A 90 4.42 7.04 -6.65
CA SER A 90 4.95 5.68 -6.83
C SER A 90 4.07 4.77 -7.71
N ASN A 91 3.47 3.71 -7.17
CA ASN A 91 2.82 2.64 -7.93
C ASN A 91 1.32 2.57 -7.65
N VAL A 92 0.60 1.79 -8.44
CA VAL A 92 -0.82 1.50 -8.25
C VAL A 92 -0.97 0.07 -7.75
N ASP A 93 -1.65 -0.10 -6.61
CA ASP A 93 -2.11 -1.41 -6.13
C ASP A 93 -3.62 -1.54 -6.38
N VAL A 94 -4.07 -2.75 -6.72
CA VAL A 94 -5.49 -3.04 -6.95
C VAL A 94 -5.91 -4.25 -6.13
N CYS A 95 -7.10 -4.20 -5.55
CA CYS A 95 -7.76 -5.34 -4.92
C CYS A 95 -9.10 -5.59 -5.61
N VAL A 96 -9.31 -6.80 -6.11
CA VAL A 96 -10.58 -7.22 -6.71
C VAL A 96 -11.27 -8.19 -5.75
N ILE A 97 -12.44 -7.80 -5.25
CA ILE A 97 -13.24 -8.61 -4.34
C ILE A 97 -14.50 -9.07 -5.08
N THR A 98 -14.68 -10.39 -5.13
CA THR A 98 -15.85 -11.08 -5.69
C THR A 98 -16.52 -11.91 -4.60
N PRO A 99 -17.76 -12.40 -4.78
CA PRO A 99 -18.38 -13.30 -3.82
C PRO A 99 -17.54 -14.55 -3.52
N GLU A 100 -16.78 -15.04 -4.50
CA GLU A 100 -16.02 -16.29 -4.41
C GLU A 100 -14.61 -16.09 -3.86
N LYS A 101 -13.96 -14.98 -4.23
CA LYS A 101 -12.55 -14.74 -3.88
C LYS A 101 -12.16 -13.27 -3.82
N THR A 102 -11.08 -13.02 -3.09
CA THR A 102 -10.33 -11.76 -3.10
C THR A 102 -9.01 -11.96 -3.83
N GLN A 103 -8.68 -11.07 -4.76
CA GLN A 103 -7.42 -11.06 -5.48
C GLN A 103 -6.70 -9.73 -5.25
N MET A 104 -5.54 -9.79 -4.60
CA MET A 104 -4.63 -8.66 -4.49
C MET A 104 -3.68 -8.63 -5.70
N LEU A 105 -3.61 -7.48 -6.36
CA LEU A 105 -2.72 -7.16 -7.47
C LEU A 105 -1.76 -6.07 -6.98
N ARG A 106 -0.65 -6.50 -6.37
CA ARG A 106 0.42 -5.60 -5.91
C ARG A 106 1.18 -5.05 -7.12
N ASN A 107 1.52 -3.76 -7.10
CA ASN A 107 2.23 -3.07 -8.17
C ASN A 107 1.60 -3.29 -9.55
N TYR A 108 0.26 -3.29 -9.61
CA TYR A 108 -0.50 -3.46 -10.85
C TYR A 108 -0.04 -2.51 -11.96
N ILE A 109 0.30 -1.27 -11.62
CA ILE A 109 1.00 -0.33 -12.51
C ILE A 109 2.22 0.24 -11.77
N THR A 110 3.37 0.21 -12.44
CA THR A 110 4.65 0.73 -11.92
C THR A 110 5.19 1.82 -12.85
N PRO A 111 4.58 3.03 -12.87
CA PRO A 111 4.92 4.05 -13.85
C PRO A 111 6.16 4.88 -13.47
N ASN A 112 6.63 4.78 -12.22
CA ASN A 112 7.64 5.67 -11.63
C ASN A 112 8.96 4.93 -11.32
N VAL A 113 9.49 4.18 -12.28
CA VAL A 113 10.81 3.55 -12.13
C VAL A 113 11.89 4.63 -12.17
N ARG A 114 12.73 4.67 -11.13
CA ARG A 114 13.85 5.63 -11.07
C ARG A 114 14.87 5.30 -12.14
N GLU A 115 15.30 6.34 -12.87
CA GLU A 115 16.40 6.22 -13.82
C GLU A 115 17.73 5.79 -13.14
N LYS A 116 18.61 5.19 -13.95
CA LYS A 116 19.94 4.81 -13.49
C LYS A 116 20.72 6.07 -13.09
N LYS A 117 21.30 6.06 -11.88
CA LYS A 117 22.18 7.14 -11.42
C LYS A 117 23.37 7.30 -12.38
N MET A 118 23.70 8.54 -12.72
CA MET A 118 24.83 8.87 -13.60
C MET A 118 26.21 8.50 -13.03
N ARG A 119 26.33 8.42 -11.70
CA ARG A 119 27.58 8.10 -11.00
C ARG A 119 27.41 6.87 -10.13
N ASP A 120 28.47 6.08 -10.05
CA ASP A 120 28.62 5.10 -8.97
C ASP A 120 29.11 5.84 -7.72
N TYR A 121 28.45 5.57 -6.59
CA TYR A 121 28.73 6.17 -5.29
C TYR A 121 29.43 5.17 -4.35
N LYS A 122 29.97 4.08 -4.88
CA LYS A 122 30.78 3.14 -4.12
C LYS A 122 32.10 3.80 -3.69
N PHE A 123 32.22 4.07 -2.40
CA PHE A 123 33.45 4.62 -1.83
C PHE A 123 34.56 3.56 -1.73
N PRO A 124 35.84 3.93 -1.88
CA PRO A 124 36.96 3.06 -1.54
C PRO A 124 36.92 2.61 -0.06
N ARG A 125 37.40 1.40 0.21
CA ARG A 125 37.55 0.92 1.60
C ARG A 125 38.53 1.83 2.36
N GLY A 126 38.18 2.18 3.60
CA GLY A 126 38.96 3.12 4.43
C GLY A 126 38.59 4.60 4.28
N THR A 127 37.56 4.94 3.48
CA THR A 127 37.12 6.34 3.32
C THR A 127 36.59 6.95 4.62
N THR A 128 35.88 6.17 5.44
CA THR A 128 35.32 6.64 6.72
C THR A 128 36.38 6.50 7.83
N ALA A 129 36.71 7.60 8.49
CA ALA A 129 37.56 7.56 9.68
C ALA A 129 36.87 6.79 10.81
N VAL A 130 37.51 5.75 11.32
CA VAL A 130 37.00 4.92 12.42
C VAL A 130 37.78 5.25 13.69
N LEU A 131 37.07 5.66 14.75
CA LEU A 131 37.70 5.99 16.04
C LEU A 131 38.04 4.73 16.84
N ASN A 132 37.11 3.79 16.91
CA ASN A 132 37.27 2.53 17.61
C ASN A 132 36.53 1.43 16.87
N GLU A 133 37.10 0.23 16.86
CA GLU A 133 36.47 -0.99 16.36
C GLU A 133 36.36 -1.98 17.51
N LYS A 134 35.19 -2.63 17.64
CA LYS A 134 34.97 -3.71 18.61
C LYS A 134 34.42 -4.92 17.86
N ILE A 135 35.12 -6.04 17.98
CA ILE A 135 34.65 -7.32 17.46
C ILE A 135 33.59 -7.84 18.44
N ILE A 136 32.35 -7.93 17.99
CA ILE A 136 31.27 -8.55 18.76
C ILE A 136 31.05 -9.95 18.20
N LYS A 137 31.38 -10.98 18.99
CA LYS A 137 31.16 -12.37 18.59
C LYS A 137 29.71 -12.76 18.82
N LYS A 138 29.22 -13.67 17.98
CA LYS A 138 27.86 -14.23 18.09
C LYS A 138 27.59 -14.84 19.47
N GLU A 139 28.59 -15.48 20.08
CA GLU A 139 28.57 -16.07 21.43
C GLU A 139 28.31 -15.03 22.54
N ASP A 140 28.75 -13.78 22.34
CA ASP A 140 28.56 -12.70 23.31
C ASP A 140 27.13 -12.11 23.22
N ILE A 141 26.48 -12.25 22.06
CA ILE A 141 25.13 -11.72 21.78
C ILE A 141 24.03 -12.73 22.15
N SER A 142 24.32 -14.04 22.06
CA SER A 142 23.33 -15.11 22.30
C SER A 142 22.76 -15.14 23.72
N LYS A 143 23.38 -14.44 24.67
CA LYS A 143 22.87 -14.25 26.04
C LYS A 143 21.71 -13.24 26.12
N TYR A 144 21.57 -12.38 25.14
CA TYR A 144 20.63 -11.24 25.15
C TYR A 144 19.58 -11.31 24.04
N VAL A 145 19.84 -12.09 22.98
CA VAL A 145 18.93 -12.21 21.83
C VAL A 145 18.97 -13.63 21.28
N THR A 146 17.82 -14.15 20.87
CA THR A 146 17.71 -15.40 20.11
C THR A 146 18.24 -15.17 18.69
N VAL A 147 19.34 -15.81 18.32
CA VAL A 147 19.94 -15.71 16.98
C VAL A 147 19.51 -16.91 16.15
N HIS A 148 18.80 -16.67 15.04
CA HIS A 148 18.48 -17.69 14.04
C HIS A 148 19.51 -17.64 12.90
N ASP A 149 20.19 -18.76 12.64
CA ASP A 149 21.01 -18.91 11.45
C ASP A 149 20.11 -19.28 10.26
N ILE A 150 20.10 -18.42 9.25
CA ILE A 150 19.52 -18.76 7.95
C ILE A 150 20.66 -19.38 7.14
N GLY A 151 20.61 -20.70 6.93
CA GLY A 151 21.65 -21.46 6.23
C GLY A 151 21.87 -21.01 4.78
N GLU A 152 23.08 -21.25 4.25
CA GLU A 152 23.52 -20.89 2.89
C GLU A 152 22.91 -21.75 1.76
N THR A 153 21.93 -22.60 2.05
CA THR A 153 21.12 -23.28 1.04
C THR A 153 19.70 -22.71 1.09
N GLY A 154 19.30 -22.06 0.01
CA GLY A 154 18.07 -21.28 -0.13
C GLY A 154 16.75 -22.05 -0.06
N GLU A 155 16.51 -22.83 0.99
CA GLU A 155 15.16 -23.15 1.43
C GLU A 155 14.70 -22.05 2.38
N LYS A 156 14.09 -21.03 1.78
CA LYS A 156 13.33 -20.01 2.49
C LYS A 156 12.25 -20.74 3.30
N GLY A 157 12.34 -20.66 4.62
CA GLY A 157 11.23 -20.95 5.51
C GLY A 157 10.00 -20.18 5.04
N VAL A 158 8.83 -20.81 5.17
CA VAL A 158 7.52 -20.31 4.75
C VAL A 158 7.17 -19.05 5.58
N GLY A 159 7.74 -17.92 5.16
CA GLY A 159 7.41 -16.57 5.57
C GLY A 159 7.27 -15.76 4.30
N GLU A 160 6.11 -15.15 4.14
CA GLU A 160 5.59 -14.50 2.93
C GLU A 160 6.68 -13.78 2.12
N ARG A 161 6.97 -14.32 0.93
CA ARG A 161 7.79 -13.65 -0.07
C ARG A 161 7.00 -12.43 -0.58
N MET A 162 7.41 -11.23 -0.17
CA MET A 162 7.14 -10.05 -1.00
C MET A 162 8.02 -10.15 -2.24
N GLU A 163 7.41 -10.47 -3.37
CA GLU A 163 8.07 -10.38 -4.67
C GLU A 163 8.33 -8.90 -4.97
N VAL A 164 9.61 -8.56 -5.14
CA VAL A 164 10.07 -7.28 -5.65
C VAL A 164 10.45 -7.54 -7.10
N ASP A 165 9.59 -7.11 -8.01
CA ASP A 165 9.79 -7.30 -9.45
C ASP A 165 10.92 -6.42 -10.00
N GLN A 166 11.62 -7.02 -10.97
CA GLN A 166 12.78 -6.50 -11.71
C GLN A 166 12.49 -5.27 -12.56
#